data_AF-A0A9D8BK34-F1
#
_entry.id   AF-A0A9D8BK34-F1
#
_cell.length_a   1.000
_cell.length_b   1.000
_cell.length_c   1.000
_cell.angle_alpha   90.00
_cell.angle_beta   90.00
_cell.angle_gamma   90.00
#
_symmetry.space_group_name_H-M   'P 1'
#
loop_
_entity.id
_entity.type
_entity.pdbx_description
1 polymer ?
#
loop_
_entity_poly.entity_id
_entity_poly.type
_entity_poly.pdbx_seq_one_letter_code
_entity_poly.pdbx_strand_id
1 'polypeptide(L)'
;FPLAKLYLYLAKKNLDPSPPLKCALSLFMIGLCFLVMVFGSSSIPTWATESLVSPWYLFIAYAFMALGEMLIAPIGLALITHLSPRRFTAMLVGIWYLCLGIALYLGGAIAPWMSKVKQLSHFFSVFVILCFAAAILLLTLVKKLNTMRHYS
;
A
#
# COMPACT_ATOMS: atom_id res chain seq x y z
N PHE A 1 -14.84 4.83 25.04
CA PHE A 1 -13.38 4.90 24.76
C PHE A 1 -12.71 3.52 24.62
N PRO A 2 -13.15 2.63 23.71
CA PRO A 2 -12.46 1.34 23.47
C PRO A 2 -11.16 1.50 22.64
N LEU A 3 -11.08 2.51 21.78
CA LEU A 3 -9.92 2.77 20.90
C LEU A 3 -8.64 3.14 21.67
N ALA A 4 -8.77 3.90 22.76
CA ALA A 4 -7.63 4.27 23.61
C ALA A 4 -7.02 3.07 24.34
N LYS A 5 -7.84 2.08 24.72
CA LYS A 5 -7.36 0.84 25.36
C LYS A 5 -6.62 -0.06 24.36
N LEU A 6 -7.09 -0.14 23.12
CA LEU A 6 -6.39 -0.85 22.04
C LEU A 6 -5.01 -0.23 21.78
N TYR A 7 -4.93 1.10 21.76
CA TYR A 7 -3.69 1.84 21.53
C TYR A 7 -2.68 1.63 22.67
N LEU A 8 -3.13 1.68 23.94
CA LEU A 8 -2.29 1.43 25.11
C LEU A 8 -1.87 -0.05 25.25
N TYR A 9 -2.70 -0.99 24.78
CA TYR A 9 -2.35 -2.42 24.76
C TYR A 9 -1.31 -2.75 23.68
N LEU A 10 -1.40 -2.12 22.50
CA LEU A 10 -0.38 -2.23 21.46
C LEU A 10 0.94 -1.56 21.87
N ALA A 11 0.88 -0.40 22.52
CA ALA A 11 2.07 0.29 23.04
C ALA A 11 2.80 -0.51 24.12
N LYS A 12 2.08 -1.27 24.95
CA LYS A 12 2.68 -2.14 25.99
C LYS A 12 3.43 -3.35 25.44
N LYS A 13 3.18 -3.75 24.19
CA LYS A 13 3.71 -5.02 23.66
C LYS A 13 5.11 -4.92 23.04
N ASN A 14 5.73 -3.74 22.94
CA ASN A 14 7.09 -3.53 22.39
C ASN A 14 7.34 -4.30 21.07
N LEU A 15 6.26 -4.55 20.31
CA LEU A 15 6.34 -5.09 18.97
C LEU A 15 6.59 -3.87 18.11
N ASP A 16 7.85 -3.46 18.02
CA ASP A 16 8.30 -2.63 16.92
C ASP A 16 8.78 -3.57 15.82
N PRO A 17 7.87 -4.04 14.94
CA PRO A 17 8.31 -4.65 13.71
C PRO A 17 9.21 -3.64 13.00
N SER A 18 10.33 -4.13 12.47
CA SER A 18 11.31 -3.29 11.81
C SER A 18 10.61 -2.43 10.73
N PRO A 19 11.03 -1.16 10.52
CA PRO A 19 10.42 -0.28 9.52
C PRO A 19 10.14 -0.96 8.16
N PRO A 20 11.04 -1.81 7.62
CA PRO A 20 10.74 -2.50 6.36
C PRO A 20 9.72 -3.66 6.49
N LEU A 21 9.52 -4.26 7.66
CA LEU A 21 8.41 -5.19 7.89
C LEU A 21 7.05 -4.47 7.93
N LYS A 22 6.98 -3.29 8.53
CA LYS A 22 5.77 -2.43 8.49
C LYS A 22 5.44 -2.00 7.05
N CYS A 23 6.45 -1.74 6.23
CA CYS A 23 6.30 -1.44 4.80
C CYS A 23 5.75 -2.66 4.02
N ALA A 24 6.29 -3.86 4.25
CA ALA A 24 5.80 -5.09 3.61
C ALA A 24 4.34 -5.40 3.98
N LEU A 25 3.93 -5.15 5.23
CA LEU A 25 2.55 -5.32 5.67
C LEU A 25 1.59 -4.35 4.94
N SER A 26 2.01 -3.12 4.69
CA SER A 26 1.22 -2.17 3.90
C SER A 26 1.04 -2.64 2.46
N LEU A 27 2.11 -3.07 1.79
CA LEU A 27 2.04 -3.63 0.43
C LEU A 27 1.10 -4.84 0.35
N PHE A 28 1.09 -5.67 1.39
CA PHE A 28 0.16 -6.79 1.49
C PHE A 28 -1.30 -6.33 1.63
N MET A 29 -1.58 -5.32 2.47
CA MET A 29 -2.93 -4.73 2.60
C MET A 29 -3.41 -4.09 1.28
N ILE A 30 -2.52 -3.40 0.56
CA ILE A 30 -2.82 -2.82 -0.76
C ILE A 30 -3.06 -3.93 -1.80
N GLY A 31 -2.29 -5.02 -1.75
CA GLY A 31 -2.52 -6.21 -2.57
C GLY A 31 -3.90 -6.84 -2.31
N LEU A 32 -4.32 -6.92 -1.05
CA LEU A 32 -5.67 -7.38 -0.68
C LEU A 32 -6.77 -6.45 -1.21
N CYS A 33 -6.56 -5.13 -1.17
CA CYS A 33 -7.48 -4.15 -1.78
C CYS A 33 -7.68 -4.44 -3.27
N PHE A 34 -6.59 -4.61 -4.03
CA PHE A 34 -6.70 -4.93 -5.46
C PHE A 34 -7.32 -6.31 -5.71
N LEU A 35 -7.09 -7.28 -4.83
CA LEU A 35 -7.70 -8.61 -4.93
C LEU A 35 -9.24 -8.52 -4.74
N VAL A 36 -9.72 -7.71 -3.80
CA VAL A 36 -11.16 -7.41 -3.66
C VAL A 36 -11.72 -6.75 -4.92
N MET A 37 -10.97 -5.86 -5.58
CA MET A 37 -11.35 -5.26 -6.86
C MET A 37 -11.38 -6.27 -8.02
N VAL A 38 -10.48 -7.26 -8.03
CA VAL A 38 -10.52 -8.36 -9.02
C VAL A 38 -11.79 -9.20 -8.84
N PHE A 39 -12.16 -9.55 -7.61
CA PHE A 39 -13.41 -10.29 -7.34
C PHE A 39 -14.67 -9.47 -7.65
N GLY A 40 -14.66 -8.16 -7.34
CA GLY A 40 -15.76 -7.26 -7.69
C GLY A 40 -15.93 -7.14 -9.21
N SER A 41 -14.82 -7.08 -9.96
CA SER A 41 -14.85 -6.96 -11.43
C SER A 41 -15.05 -8.28 -12.17
N SER A 42 -14.71 -9.44 -11.58
CA SER A 42 -15.01 -10.76 -12.18
C SER A 42 -16.49 -11.12 -12.12
N SER A 43 -17.25 -10.45 -11.25
CA SER A 43 -18.69 -10.61 -11.12
C SER A 43 -19.48 -9.90 -12.23
N ILE A 44 -18.78 -9.12 -13.07
CA ILE A 44 -19.36 -8.39 -14.21
C ILE A 44 -19.27 -9.29 -15.45
N PRO A 45 -20.40 -9.74 -16.03
CA PRO A 45 -20.36 -10.51 -17.28
C PRO A 45 -19.83 -9.63 -18.42
N THR A 46 -18.96 -10.19 -19.26
CA THR A 46 -18.28 -9.52 -20.40
C THR A 46 -19.21 -8.88 -21.45
N TRP A 47 -20.50 -9.15 -21.37
CA TRP A 47 -21.54 -8.68 -22.29
C TRP A 47 -22.37 -7.51 -21.73
N ALA A 48 -22.21 -7.17 -20.45
CA ALA A 48 -22.93 -6.08 -19.80
C ALA A 48 -22.11 -4.79 -19.87
N THR A 49 -22.58 -3.82 -20.65
CA THR A 49 -22.01 -2.47 -20.77
C THR A 49 -22.08 -1.70 -19.44
N GLU A 50 -23.04 -2.04 -18.58
CA GLU A 50 -23.19 -1.56 -17.21
C GLU A 50 -23.65 -2.72 -16.32
N SER A 51 -22.88 -3.05 -15.30
CA SER A 51 -23.31 -4.02 -14.30
C SER A 51 -23.02 -3.45 -12.92
N LEU A 52 -24.07 -3.27 -12.14
CA LEU A 52 -23.96 -2.74 -10.79
C LEU A 52 -23.35 -3.83 -9.91
N VAL A 53 -22.10 -3.61 -9.52
CA VAL A 53 -21.45 -4.40 -8.46
C VAL A 53 -21.92 -3.87 -7.12
N SER A 54 -22.07 -4.76 -6.13
CA SER A 54 -22.44 -4.35 -4.77
C SER A 54 -21.47 -3.27 -4.25
N PRO A 55 -21.97 -2.14 -3.70
CA PRO A 55 -21.13 -1.08 -3.11
C PRO A 55 -20.21 -1.59 -1.99
N TRP A 56 -20.53 -2.76 -1.42
CA TRP A 56 -19.76 -3.37 -0.35
C TRP A 56 -18.32 -3.71 -0.76
N TYR A 57 -18.09 -4.05 -2.03
CA TYR A 57 -16.73 -4.30 -2.54
C TYR A 57 -15.86 -3.04 -2.51
N LEU A 58 -16.44 -1.89 -2.87
CA LEU A 58 -15.74 -0.60 -2.80
C LEU A 58 -15.47 -0.21 -1.35
N PHE A 59 -16.45 -0.35 -0.46
CA PHE A 59 -16.26 -0.06 0.96
C PHE A 59 -15.09 -0.86 1.56
N ILE A 60 -15.05 -2.17 1.29
CA ILE A 60 -13.98 -3.05 1.76
C ILE A 60 -12.63 -2.68 1.12
N ALA A 61 -12.59 -2.42 -0.19
CA ALA A 61 -11.37 -2.02 -0.89
C ALA A 61 -10.79 -0.72 -0.31
N TYR A 62 -11.62 0.31 -0.11
CA TYR A 62 -11.22 1.57 0.51
C TYR A 62 -10.77 1.39 1.96
N ALA A 63 -11.40 0.49 2.72
CA ALA A 63 -10.95 0.18 4.08
C ALA A 63 -9.54 -0.42 4.08
N PHE A 64 -9.25 -1.39 3.21
CA PHE A 64 -7.90 -1.96 3.08
C PHE A 64 -6.88 -0.95 2.56
N MET A 65 -7.27 -0.09 1.61
CA MET A 65 -6.42 0.98 1.11
C MET A 65 -6.03 1.96 2.22
N ALA A 66 -7.01 2.44 3.00
CA ALA A 66 -6.77 3.34 4.12
C ALA A 66 -5.86 2.72 5.19
N LEU A 67 -6.05 1.43 5.51
CA LEU A 67 -5.16 0.71 6.42
C LEU A 67 -3.72 0.64 5.88
N GLY A 68 -3.55 0.42 4.57
CA GLY A 68 -2.27 0.46 3.89
C GLY A 68 -1.60 1.84 3.97
N GLU A 69 -2.35 2.92 3.72
CA GLU A 69 -1.84 4.28 3.80
C GLU A 69 -1.43 4.69 5.23
N MET A 70 -2.23 4.31 6.23
CA MET A 70 -1.90 4.56 7.65
C MET A 70 -0.58 3.93 8.06
N LEU A 71 -0.17 2.83 7.42
CA LEU A 71 1.12 2.18 7.66
C LEU A 71 2.26 2.91 6.93
N ILE A 72 2.06 3.39 5.71
CA ILE A 72 3.13 4.03 4.90
C ILE A 72 3.45 5.45 5.37
N ALA A 73 2.44 6.27 5.66
CA ALA A 73 2.63 7.68 6.02
C ALA A 73 3.63 7.92 7.18
N PRO A 74 3.55 7.20 8.32
CA PRO A 74 4.50 7.38 9.40
C PRO A 74 5.90 6.82 9.08
N ILE A 75 6.01 5.78 8.25
CA ILE A 75 7.29 5.18 7.88
C ILE A 75 8.07 6.08 6.92
N GLY A 76 7.39 6.65 5.92
CA GLY A 76 8.01 7.49 4.90
C GLY A 76 8.67 8.72 5.49
N LEU A 77 7.92 9.48 6.29
CA LEU A 77 8.44 10.68 6.94
C LEU A 77 9.51 10.36 7.99
N ALA A 78 9.37 9.26 8.75
CA ALA A 78 10.38 8.85 9.72
C ALA A 78 11.70 8.45 9.05
N LEU A 79 11.67 7.73 7.92
CA LEU A 79 12.89 7.38 7.18
C LEU A 79 13.62 8.63 6.66
N ILE A 80 12.87 9.60 6.13
CA ILE A 80 13.46 10.83 5.63
C ILE A 80 14.12 11.61 6.76
N THR A 81 13.45 11.77 7.91
CA THR A 81 14.04 12.52 9.03
C THR A 81 15.22 11.79 9.67
N HIS A 82 15.19 10.45 9.77
CA HIS A 82 16.28 9.67 10.35
C HIS A 82 17.52 9.53 9.43
N LEU A 83 17.34 9.44 8.10
CA LEU A 83 18.48 9.36 7.15
C LEU A 83 18.94 10.73 6.64
N SER A 84 18.15 11.81 6.83
CA SER A 84 18.53 13.12 6.30
C SER A 84 19.67 13.78 7.08
N PRO A 85 20.66 14.38 6.39
CA PRO A 85 21.56 15.34 7.01
C PRO A 85 20.74 16.56 7.46
N ARG A 86 21.00 17.08 8.66
CA ARG A 86 20.24 18.22 9.28
C ARG A 86 20.07 19.45 8.38
N ARG A 87 20.93 19.64 7.37
CA ARG A 87 20.89 20.76 6.42
C ARG A 87 19.90 20.57 5.27
N PHE A 88 19.51 19.34 4.93
CA PHE A 88 18.69 19.03 3.74
C PHE A 88 17.32 18.43 4.08
N THR A 89 16.93 18.38 5.35
CA THR A 89 15.67 17.77 5.80
C THR A 89 14.45 18.40 5.12
N ALA A 90 14.39 19.73 4.99
CA ALA A 90 13.28 20.41 4.30
C ALA A 90 13.20 20.08 2.80
N MET A 91 14.36 19.92 2.14
CA MET A 91 14.42 19.55 0.72
C MET A 91 13.94 18.12 0.49
N LEU A 92 14.32 17.17 1.35
CA LEU A 92 13.90 15.77 1.24
C LEU A 92 12.40 15.58 1.55
N VAL A 93 11.84 16.35 2.48
CA VAL A 93 10.39 16.40 2.68
C VAL A 93 9.68 16.97 1.44
N GLY A 94 10.25 17.99 0.80
CA GLY A 94 9.75 18.50 -0.49
C GLY A 94 9.77 17.44 -1.60
N ILE A 95 10.85 16.66 -1.70
CA ILE A 95 10.98 15.55 -2.67
C ILE A 95 9.94 14.46 -2.39
N TRP A 96 9.65 14.15 -1.13
CA TRP A 96 8.60 13.21 -0.77
C TRP A 96 7.22 13.62 -1.29
N TYR A 97 6.83 14.88 -1.07
CA TYR A 97 5.57 15.40 -1.60
C TYR A 97 5.57 15.51 -3.13
N LEU A 98 6.71 15.82 -3.74
CA LEU A 98 6.86 15.81 -5.20
C LEU A 98 6.62 14.40 -5.77
N CYS A 99 7.20 13.37 -5.15
CA CYS A 99 6.96 11.97 -5.52
C CYS A 99 5.47 11.60 -5.39
N LEU A 100 4.78 12.05 -4.33
CA LEU A 100 3.34 11.85 -4.19
C LEU A 100 2.55 12.51 -5.33
N GLY A 101 2.90 13.74 -5.70
CA GLY A 101 2.28 14.44 -6.83
C GLY A 101 2.49 13.72 -8.17
N ILE A 102 3.71 13.24 -8.43
CA ILE A 102 4.04 12.46 -9.63
C ILE A 102 3.25 11.13 -9.64
N ALA A 103 3.13 10.46 -8.49
CA ALA A 103 2.36 9.22 -8.37
C ALA A 103 0.86 9.44 -8.68
N LEU A 104 0.27 10.53 -8.17
CA LEU A 104 -1.11 10.90 -8.46
C LEU A 104 -1.30 11.23 -9.95
N TYR A 105 -0.36 11.95 -10.56
CA TYR A 105 -0.39 12.26 -11.99
C TYR A 105 -0.33 10.99 -12.86
N LEU A 106 0.59 10.07 -12.55
CA LEU A 106 0.70 8.78 -13.23
C LEU A 106 -0.59 7.95 -13.07
N GLY A 107 -1.17 7.90 -11.86
CA GLY A 107 -2.44 7.23 -11.62
C GLY A 107 -3.57 7.81 -12.48
N GLY A 108 -3.65 9.14 -12.56
CA GLY A 108 -4.61 9.84 -13.43
C GLY A 108 -4.37 9.57 -14.92
N ALA A 109 -3.12 9.46 -15.37
CA ALA A 109 -2.79 9.15 -16.76
C ALA A 109 -3.14 7.71 -17.17
N ILE A 110 -3.15 6.78 -16.21
CA ILE A 110 -3.50 5.37 -16.41
C ILE A 110 -5.03 5.15 -16.38
N ALA A 111 -5.79 6.00 -15.68
CA ALA A 111 -7.25 5.88 -15.55
C ALA A 111 -8.02 5.75 -16.89
N PRO A 112 -7.69 6.51 -17.98
CA PRO A 112 -8.37 6.39 -19.27
C PRO A 112 -8.09 5.05 -19.97
N TRP A 113 -7.06 4.32 -19.58
CA TRP A 113 -6.72 3.04 -20.18
C TRP A 113 -7.64 1.94 -19.65
N MET A 114 -8.18 2.13 -18.44
CA MET A 114 -9.15 1.22 -17.80
C MET A 114 -10.46 1.12 -18.57
N SER A 115 -10.90 2.17 -19.26
CA SER A 115 -12.12 2.14 -20.08
C SER A 115 -11.93 1.45 -21.43
N LYS A 116 -10.68 1.25 -21.88
CA LYS A 116 -10.36 0.61 -23.17
C LYS A 116 -10.14 -0.91 -23.07
N VAL A 117 -9.91 -1.44 -21.88
CA VAL A 117 -9.72 -2.89 -21.67
C VAL A 117 -11.07 -3.59 -21.59
N LYS A 118 -11.27 -4.60 -22.45
CA LYS A 118 -12.49 -5.43 -22.47
C LYS A 118 -12.73 -6.22 -21.18
N GLN A 119 -11.68 -6.43 -20.37
CA GLN A 119 -11.76 -7.24 -19.17
C GLN A 119 -11.03 -6.53 -18.02
N LEU A 120 -11.78 -5.76 -17.24
CA LEU A 120 -11.29 -4.96 -16.12
C LEU A 120 -10.60 -5.82 -15.04
N SER A 121 -11.00 -7.09 -14.91
CA SER A 121 -10.39 -8.07 -14.01
C SER A 121 -8.91 -8.33 -14.33
N HIS A 122 -8.54 -8.46 -15.62
CA HIS A 122 -7.15 -8.65 -16.02
C HIS A 122 -6.29 -7.44 -15.67
N PHE A 123 -6.85 -6.23 -15.85
CA PHE A 123 -6.16 -5.00 -15.51
C PHE A 123 -5.79 -4.93 -14.02
N PHE A 124 -6.74 -5.21 -13.13
CA PHE A 124 -6.47 -5.23 -11.68
C PHE A 124 -5.58 -6.39 -11.24
N SER A 125 -5.64 -7.54 -11.92
CA SER A 125 -4.82 -8.71 -11.58
C SER A 125 -3.31 -8.43 -11.71
N VAL A 126 -2.89 -7.59 -12.66
CA VAL A 126 -1.49 -7.17 -12.81
C VAL A 126 -1.02 -6.41 -11.57
N PHE A 127 -1.85 -5.51 -11.03
CA PHE A 127 -1.54 -4.79 -9.79
C PHE A 127 -1.49 -5.71 -8.58
N VAL A 128 -2.37 -6.71 -8.49
CA VAL A 128 -2.30 -7.74 -7.44
C VAL A 128 -0.95 -8.45 -7.49
N ILE A 129 -0.57 -9.00 -8.65
CA ILE A 129 0.69 -9.74 -8.81
C ILE A 129 1.88 -8.84 -8.47
N LEU A 130 1.87 -7.59 -8.94
CA LEU A 130 2.93 -6.62 -8.67
C LEU A 130 3.06 -6.31 -7.17
N CYS A 131 1.95 -6.02 -6.47
CA CYS A 131 1.95 -5.72 -5.04
C CYS A 131 2.39 -6.92 -4.20
N PHE A 132 1.92 -8.12 -4.52
CA PHE A 132 2.33 -9.34 -3.81
C PHE A 132 3.80 -9.69 -4.10
N ALA A 133 4.26 -9.56 -5.34
CA ALA A 133 5.66 -9.76 -5.69
C ALA A 133 6.57 -8.77 -4.95
N ALA A 134 6.20 -7.48 -4.92
CA ALA A 134 6.92 -6.45 -4.17
C ALA A 134 6.92 -6.73 -2.65
N ALA A 135 5.79 -7.17 -2.08
CA ALA A 135 5.71 -7.55 -0.68
C ALA A 135 6.63 -8.74 -0.35
N ILE A 136 6.63 -9.79 -1.19
CA ILE A 136 7.49 -10.97 -1.01
C ILE A 136 8.97 -10.58 -1.14
N LEU A 137 9.32 -9.77 -2.13
CA LEU A 137 10.68 -9.28 -2.34
C LEU A 137 11.17 -8.43 -1.15
N LEU A 138 10.31 -7.58 -0.59
CA LEU A 138 10.64 -6.84 0.62
C LEU A 138 10.81 -7.76 1.83
N LEU A 139 9.98 -8.79 2.00
CA LEU A 139 10.13 -9.76 3.10
C LEU A 139 11.45 -10.54 3.01
N THR A 140 11.91 -10.92 1.81
CA THR A 140 13.20 -11.61 1.63
C THR A 140 14.37 -10.67 1.93
N LEU A 141 14.31 -9.42 1.48
CA LEU A 141 15.28 -8.38 1.82
C LEU A 141 15.31 -8.11 3.33
N VAL A 142 14.16 -8.05 4.00
CA VAL A 142 14.07 -7.85 5.46
C VAL A 142 14.74 -8.99 6.22
N LYS A 143 14.46 -10.24 5.85
CA LYS A 143 15.12 -11.40 6.47
C LYS A 143 16.65 -11.28 6.31
N LYS A 144 17.12 -10.97 5.10
CA LYS A 144 18.55 -10.83 4.82
C LYS A 144 19.20 -9.64 5.55
N LEU A 145 18.49 -8.52 5.67
CA LEU A 145 18.97 -7.31 6.35
C LEU A 145 19.04 -7.50 7.87
N ASN A 146 18.05 -8.18 8.45
CA ASN A 146 18.03 -8.45 9.89
C ASN A 146 19.15 -9.43 10.27
N THR A 147 19.48 -10.40 9.40
CA THR A 147 20.65 -11.26 9.58
C THR A 147 21.97 -10.49 9.59
N MET A 148 22.13 -9.46 8.75
CA MET A 148 23.35 -8.65 8.73
C MET A 148 23.45 -7.69 9.93
N ARG A 149 22.31 -7.17 10.43
CA ARG A 149 22.28 -6.26 11.59
C ARG A 149 22.66 -6.95 12.91
N HIS A 150 22.59 -8.27 13.00
CA HIS A 150 23.08 -9.01 14.17
C HIS A 150 24.61 -9.21 14.20
N TYR A 151 25.35 -8.72 13.19
CA TYR A 151 26.81 -8.89 13.08
C TYR A 151 27.62 -7.57 13.24
N SER A 152 26.98 -6.48 13.67
CA SER A 152 27.60 -5.17 13.97
C SER A 152 27.04 -4.62 15.28
#